data_AF-A0A497N1M3-F1
#
_entry.id   AF-A0A497N1M3-F1
#
_cell.length_a   1.000
_cell.length_b   1.000
_cell.length_c   1.000
_cell.angle_alpha   90.00
_cell.angle_beta   90.00
_cell.angle_gamma   90.00
#
_symmetry.space_group_name_H-M   'P 1'
#
loop_
_entity.id
_entity.type
_entity.pdbx_description
1 polymer ?
#
loop_
_entity_poly.entity_id
_entity_poly.type
_entity_poly.pdbx_seq_one_letter_code
_entity_poly.pdbx_strand_id
1 'polypeptide(L)' 'VKRIAKIRMSKSYAKSLKAAVKEVAGTCVSMGVTVDGKNPKEFQKDVDKGIYDDVLKED' A
#
# COMPACT_ATOMS: atom_id res chain seq x y z
N VAL A 1 0.74 7.08 2.11
CA VAL A 1 1.14 5.83 1.40
C VAL A 1 1.16 5.95 -0.12
N LYS A 2 0.13 6.48 -0.79
CA LYS A 2 0.06 6.60 -2.27
C LYS A 2 1.31 7.23 -2.92
N ARG A 3 1.80 8.35 -2.39
CA ARG A 3 3.01 9.03 -2.90
C ARG A 3 4.27 8.16 -2.79
N ILE A 4 4.45 7.45 -1.68
CA ILE A 4 5.59 6.56 -1.45
C ILE A 4 5.50 5.36 -2.41
N ALA A 5 4.31 4.81 -2.59
CA ALA A 5 4.08 3.72 -3.54
C ALA A 5 4.39 4.14 -4.98
N LYS A 6 4.02 5.36 -5.42
CA LYS A 6 4.39 5.87 -6.76
C LYS A 6 5.91 5.97 -6.96
N ILE A 7 6.62 6.55 -5.99
CA ILE A 7 8.09 6.65 -6.04
C ILE A 7 8.72 5.26 -6.08
N ARG A 8 8.14 4.32 -5.32
CA ARG A 8 8.66 2.96 -5.24
C ARG A 8 8.29 2.11 -6.45
N MET A 9 7.23 2.46 -7.18
CA MET A 9 6.81 1.78 -8.42
C MET A 9 7.87 1.85 -9.51
N SER A 10 8.59 2.96 -9.66
CA SER A 10 9.70 3.09 -10.62
C SER A 10 10.90 2.18 -10.31
N LYS A 11 10.99 1.69 -9.07
CA LYS A 11 12.08 0.83 -8.58
C LYS A 11 11.59 -0.53 -8.08
N SER A 12 10.31 -0.85 -8.29
CA SER A 12 9.70 -2.11 -7.88
C SER A 12 9.21 -2.86 -9.11
N TYR A 13 9.06 -4.18 -9.00
CA TYR A 13 8.45 -5.04 -10.00
C TYR A 13 6.92 -5.09 -9.90
N ALA A 14 6.32 -4.23 -9.08
CA ALA A 14 4.87 -4.12 -8.96
C ALA A 14 4.21 -3.72 -10.28
N LYS A 15 3.34 -4.60 -10.80
CA LYS A 15 2.56 -4.37 -12.02
C LYS A 15 1.38 -3.41 -11.84
N SER A 16 1.06 -3.03 -10.60
CA SER A 16 -0.07 -2.16 -10.28
C SER A 16 0.22 -1.34 -9.03
N LEU A 17 -0.38 -0.15 -8.94
CA LEU A 17 -0.30 0.74 -7.78
C LEU A 17 -0.75 0.04 -6.49
N LYS A 18 -1.77 -0.82 -6.58
CA LYS A 18 -2.24 -1.70 -5.49
C LYS A 18 -1.16 -2.65 -4.97
N ALA A 19 -0.38 -3.26 -5.87
CA ALA A 19 0.72 -4.13 -5.50
C ALA A 19 1.86 -3.34 -4.84
N ALA A 20 2.22 -2.18 -5.39
CA ALA A 20 3.24 -1.30 -4.80
C ALA A 20 2.83 -0.82 -3.40
N VAL A 21 1.55 -0.52 -3.19
CA VAL A 21 1.02 -0.13 -1.87
C VAL A 21 1.10 -1.28 -0.87
N LYS A 22 0.82 -2.52 -1.28
CA LYS A 22 0.99 -3.70 -0.41
C LYS A 22 2.46 -3.92 -0.03
N GLU A 23 3.41 -3.72 -0.94
CA GLU A 23 4.84 -3.80 -0.63
C GLU A 23 5.28 -2.75 0.40
N VAL A 24 4.86 -1.50 0.19
CA VAL A 24 5.15 -0.40 1.14
C VAL A 24 4.52 -0.71 2.50
N ALA A 25 3.26 -1.17 2.53
CA ALA A 25 2.60 -1.57 3.76
C ALA A 25 3.30 -2.76 4.45
N GLY A 26 3.83 -3.71 3.68
CA GLY A 26 4.64 -4.83 4.21
C GLY A 26 5.91 -4.35 4.89
N THR A 27 6.57 -3.34 4.31
CA THR A 27 7.75 -2.70 4.93
C THR A 27 7.37 -2.01 6.24
N CYS A 28 6.20 -1.36 6.31
CA CYS A 28 5.69 -0.75 7.53
C CYS A 28 5.44 -1.76 8.67
N VAL A 29 5.15 -3.04 8.35
CA VAL A 29 5.04 -4.10 9.37
C VAL A 29 6.36 -4.26 10.12
N SER A 30 7.47 -4.39 9.40
CA SER A 30 8.79 -4.58 10.00
C SER A 30 9.30 -3.35 10.75
N MET A 31 8.84 -2.16 10.34
CA MET A 31 9.18 -0.89 11.01
C MET A 31 8.30 -0.60 12.24
N GLY A 32 7.26 -1.41 12.50
CA GLY A 32 6.32 -1.17 13.59
C GLY A 32 5.47 0.11 13.41
N VAL A 33 5.30 0.57 12.16
CA VAL A 33 4.59 1.81 11.84
C VAL A 33 3.14 1.49 11.48
N THR A 34 2.21 2.27 12.02
CA THR A 34 0.79 2.19 11.67
C THR A 34 0.51 2.88 10.33
N VAL A 35 -0.38 2.31 9.54
CA VAL A 35 -0.82 2.88 8.26
C VAL A 35 -2.30 3.15 8.39
N ASP A 36 -2.69 4.42 8.24
CA ASP A 36 -4.09 4.86 8.39
C ASP A 36 -4.66 4.57 9.80
N GLY A 37 -3.83 4.73 10.84
CA GLY A 37 -4.22 4.44 12.23
C GLY A 37 -4.48 2.95 12.52
N LYS A 38 -4.30 2.07 11.53
CA LYS A 38 -4.50 0.63 11.64
C LYS A 38 -3.17 -0.12 11.57
N ASN A 39 -3.20 -1.37 12.03
CA ASN A 39 -2.10 -2.28 11.80
C ASN A 39 -1.90 -2.51 10.29
N PRO A 40 -0.66 -2.49 9.79
CA PRO A 40 -0.38 -2.66 8.36
C PRO A 40 -0.90 -4.00 7.79
N LYS A 41 -1.03 -5.04 8.63
CA LYS A 41 -1.69 -6.31 8.25
C LYS A 41 -3.19 -6.13 7.96
N GLU A 42 -3.89 -5.34 8.75
CA GLU A 42 -5.32 -5.06 8.55
C GLU A 42 -5.52 -4.15 7.33
N PHE A 43 -4.66 -3.14 7.18
CA PHE A 43 -4.64 -2.29 5.99
C PHE A 43 -4.46 -3.11 4.71
N GLN A 44 -3.56 -4.09 4.69
CA GLN A 44 -3.38 -4.98 3.52
C GLN A 44 -4.64 -5.77 3.18
N LYS A 45 -5.40 -6.23 4.19
CA LYS A 45 -6.70 -6.91 3.98
C LYS A 45 -7.75 -5.94 3.43
N ASP A 46 -7.82 -4.72 3.95
CA ASP A 46 -8.75 -3.70 3.48
C ASP A 46 -8.45 -3.30 2.02
N VAL A 47 -7.15 -3.21 1.66
CA VAL A 47 -6.71 -3.03 0.27
C VAL A 47 -7.13 -4.21 -0.59
N ASP A 48 -7.00 -5.44 -0.10
CA ASP A 48 -7.44 -6.65 -0.83
C ASP A 48 -8.95 -6.67 -1.08
N LYS A 49 -9.73 -6.34 -0.05
CA LYS A 49 -11.19 -6.14 -0.11
C LYS A 49 -11.64 -5.01 -1.03
N GLY A 50 -10.71 -4.18 -1.52
CA GLY A 50 -11.01 -3.08 -2.43
C GLY A 50 -11.58 -1.84 -1.74
N ILE A 51 -11.44 -1.71 -0.42
CA ILE A 51 -11.93 -0.53 0.33
C ILE A 51 -11.20 0.75 -0.14
N TYR A 52 -9.92 0.61 -0.48
CA TYR A 52 -9.09 1.71 -0.97
C TYR A 52 -8.94 1.73 -2.51
N ASP A 53 -9.72 0.92 -3.23
CA ASP A 53 -9.57 0.81 -4.68
C ASP A 53 -9.85 2.14 -5.37
N ASP A 54 -10.81 2.93 -4.87
CA ASP A 54 -11.16 4.28 -5.35
C ASP A 54 -9.96 5.26 -5.24
N VAL A 55 -9.37 5.34 -4.05
CA VAL A 55 -8.19 6.18 -3.76
C VAL A 55 -6.94 5.74 -4.54
N LEU A 56 -6.85 4.45 -4.88
CA LEU A 56 -5.75 3.84 -5.62
C LEU A 56 -5.95 3.84 -7.15
N LYS A 57 -7.19 3.98 -7.63
CA LYS A 57 -7.59 4.04 -9.05
C LYS A 57 -7.51 5.43 -9.65
N GLU A 58 -7.53 6.49 -8.84
CA GLU A 58 -7.24 7.83 -9.35
C GLU A 58 -5.77 7.95 -9.76
N ASP A 59 -5.45 7.50 -10.97
CA ASP A 59 -4.46 8.03 -11.92
C ASP A 59 -4.86 7.64 -13.35
#